data_AF-A0A7Z0Q420-F1
#
_entry.id   AF-A0A7Z0Q420-F1
#
_cell.length_a   1.000
_cell.length_b   1.000
_cell.length_c   1.000
_cell.angle_alpha   90.00
_cell.angle_beta   90.00
_cell.angle_gamma   90.00
#
_symmetry.space_group_name_H-M   'P 1'
#
loop_
_entity.id
_entity.type
_entity.pdbx_description
1 polymer ?
#
loop_
_entity_poly.entity_id
_entity_poly.type
_entity_poly.pdbx_seq_one_letter_code
_entity_poly.pdbx_strand_id
1 'polypeptide(L)' 'MARNLTSVDVKIVNRTRANGDPFAELLHTWVEGGQPRNALSRVPWPVDDTPHNRAFHIAALKTRQARA' A
#
# COMPACT_ATOMS: atom_id res chain seq x y z
N MET A 1 -18.08 6.01 -10.51
CA MET A 1 -18.71 5.13 -9.50
C MET A 1 -17.63 4.84 -8.47
N ALA A 2 -17.84 5.17 -7.19
CA ALA A 2 -16.81 4.94 -6.18
C ALA A 2 -16.59 3.43 -6.01
N ARG A 3 -15.35 2.95 -6.21
CA ARG A 3 -15.00 1.54 -5.98
C ARG A 3 -15.23 1.21 -4.51
N ASN A 4 -16.01 0.18 -4.21
CA ASN A 4 -16.23 -0.25 -2.82
C ASN A 4 -15.09 -1.18 -2.40
N LEU A 5 -14.08 -0.61 -1.74
CA LEU A 5 -12.95 -1.34 -1.20
C LEU A 5 -13.24 -1.80 0.23
N THR A 6 -13.26 -3.10 0.46
CA THR A 6 -13.37 -3.71 1.79
C THR A 6 -12.09 -4.47 2.16
N SER A 7 -11.93 -4.79 3.44
CA SER A 7 -10.78 -5.55 3.96
C SER A 7 -9.42 -5.03 3.48
N VAL A 8 -9.24 -3.70 3.52
CA VAL A 8 -8.04 -3.03 3.00
C VAL A 8 -6.91 -3.14 4.01
N ASP A 9 -5.75 -3.63 3.57
CA ASP A 9 -4.53 -3.72 4.38
C ASP A 9 -3.28 -3.35 3.55
N VAL A 10 -2.17 -3.12 4.25
CA VAL A 10 -0.86 -2.90 3.66
C VAL A 10 0.23 -3.54 4.50
N LYS A 11 1.06 -4.36 3.86
CA LYS A 11 2.33 -4.84 4.42
C LYS A 11 3.47 -3.96 3.93
N ILE A 12 4.25 -3.43 4.87
CA ILE A 12 5.42 -2.60 4.60
C ILE A 12 6.67 -3.46 4.70
N VAL A 13 7.51 -3.45 3.68
CA VAL A 13 8.76 -4.23 3.62
C VAL A 13 9.90 -3.31 3.23
N ASN A 14 10.79 -3.02 4.17
CA ASN A 14 12.04 -2.32 3.87
C ASN A 14 12.99 -3.24 3.10
N ARG A 15 13.57 -2.73 2.02
CA ARG A 15 14.49 -3.41 1.12
C ARG A 15 15.66 -2.50 0.77
N THR A 16 16.69 -3.11 0.17
CA THR A 16 17.86 -2.40 -0.35
C THR A 16 17.95 -2.66 -1.85
N ARG A 17 18.18 -1.59 -2.63
CA ARG A 17 18.41 -1.70 -4.07
C ARG A 17 19.78 -2.30 -4.35
N ALA A 18 20.03 -2.69 -5.60
CA ALA A 18 21.33 -3.21 -6.03
C ALA A 18 22.48 -2.20 -5.81
N ASN A 19 22.19 -0.91 -5.81
CA ASN A 19 23.16 0.17 -5.56
C ASN A 19 23.35 0.51 -4.06
N GLY A 20 22.71 -0.22 -3.14
CA GLY A 20 22.82 0.02 -1.71
C GLY A 20 21.77 0.99 -1.11
N ASP A 21 20.96 1.64 -1.95
CA ASP A 21 19.96 2.60 -1.44
C ASP A 21 18.78 1.89 -0.77
N PRO A 22 18.36 2.30 0.44
CA PRO A 22 17.19 1.75 1.11
C PRO A 22 15.90 2.27 0.45
N PHE A 23 14.89 1.41 0.39
CA PHE A 23 13.55 1.75 -0.08
C PHE A 23 12.50 0.87 0.61
N ALA A 24 11.22 1.22 0.53
CA ALA A 24 10.14 0.37 1.02
C ALA A 24 9.23 -0.13 -0.12
N GLU A 25 8.87 -1.40 -0.03
CA GLU A 25 7.77 -2.00 -0.78
C GLU A 25 6.50 -1.99 0.07
N LEU A 26 5.41 -1.51 -0.53
CA LEU A 26 4.08 -1.44 0.08
C LEU A 26 3.19 -2.44 -0.66
N LEU A 27 2.95 -3.60 -0.03
CA LEU A 27 2.07 -4.62 -0.56
C LEU A 27 0.65 -4.36 -0.06
N HIS A 28 -0.17 -3.78 -0.92
CA HIS A 28 -1.57 -3.50 -0.64
C HIS A 28 -2.44 -4.71 -0.98
N THR A 29 -3.43 -4.99 -0.13
CA THR A 29 -4.47 -5.98 -0.37
C THR A 29 -5.84 -5.38 -0.05
N TRP A 30 -6.85 -5.75 -0.83
CA TRP A 30 -8.24 -5.36 -0.58
C TRP A 30 -9.20 -6.34 -1.26
N VAL A 31 -10.49 -6.22 -0.96
CA VAL A 31 -11.57 -6.90 -1.68
C VAL A 31 -12.37 -5.86 -2.44
N GLU A 32 -12.67 -6.14 -3.71
CA GLU A 32 -13.45 -5.28 -4.60
C GLU A 32 -14.46 -6.14 -5.36
N GLY A 33 -15.76 -5.88 -5.17
CA GLY A 33 -16.82 -6.68 -5.79
C GLY A 33 -16.79 -8.16 -5.38
N GLY A 34 -16.35 -8.46 -4.15
CA GLY A 34 -16.19 -9.83 -3.65
C GLY A 34 -14.92 -10.53 -4.14
N GLN A 35 -14.11 -9.89 -4.98
CA GLN A 35 -12.86 -10.47 -5.48
C GLN A 35 -11.65 -9.89 -4.74
N PRO A 36 -10.69 -10.73 -4.30
CA PRO A 36 -9.46 -10.24 -3.71
C PRO A 36 -8.60 -9.55 -4.78
N ARG A 37 -8.00 -8.43 -4.39
CA ARG A 37 -7.13 -7.60 -5.22
C ARG A 37 -5.86 -7.29 -4.46
N ASN A 38 -4.80 -7.02 -5.20
CA ASN A 38 -3.53 -6.58 -4.64
C ASN A 38 -2.87 -5.55 -5.54
N ALA A 39 -1.95 -4.78 -4.95
CA ALA A 39 -1.06 -3.89 -5.68
C ALA A 39 0.26 -3.73 -4.93
N LEU A 40 1.34 -3.62 -5.69
CA LEU A 40 2.65 -3.29 -5.16
C LEU A 40 2.96 -1.83 -5.46
N SER A 41 3.22 -1.04 -4.43
CA SER A 41 3.80 0.30 -4.56
C SER A 41 5.23 0.30 -4.02
N ARG A 42 6.07 1.19 -4.52
CA ARG A 42 7.45 1.39 -4.04
C ARG A 42 7.64 2.85 -3.66
N VAL A 43 8.20 3.09 -2.49
CA VAL A 43 8.60 4.42 -2.04
C VAL A 43 10.12 4.49 -1.96
N PRO A 44 10.77 5.58 -2.40
CA PRO A 44 12.22 5.65 -2.54
C PRO A 44 12.98 5.90 -1.22
N TRP A 45 12.31 5.70 -0.08
CA TRP A 45 12.87 5.78 1.26
C TRP A 45 12.31 4.64 2.12
N PRO A 46 12.99 4.22 3.19
CA PRO A 46 12.46 3.23 4.12
C PRO A 46 11.24 3.77 4.87
N VAL A 47 10.32 2.89 5.23
CA VAL A 47 9.14 3.23 6.03
C VAL A 47 9.05 2.25 7.19
N ASP A 48 8.96 2.79 8.40
CA ASP A 48 8.79 1.95 9.59
C ASP A 48 7.40 1.33 9.60
N ASP A 49 7.35 0.04 9.95
CA ASP A 49 6.11 -0.72 9.99
C ASP A 49 5.33 -0.45 11.28
N THR A 50 4.71 0.73 11.35
CA THR A 50 3.92 1.19 12.49
C THR A 50 2.43 1.24 12.13
N PRO A 51 1.50 1.10 13.12
CA PRO A 51 0.07 1.26 12.86
C PRO A 51 -0.29 2.60 12.20
N HIS A 52 0.41 3.67 12.57
CA HIS A 52 0.22 5.00 11.99
C HIS A 52 0.59 5.03 10.50
N ASN A 53 1.77 4.53 10.13
CA ASN A 53 2.22 4.51 8.73
C ASN A 53 1.34 3.61 7.87
N ARG A 54 0.90 2.45 8.39
CA ARG A 54 -0.06 1.59 7.71
C ARG A 54 -1.38 2.33 7.43
N ALA A 55 -1.94 2.99 8.43
CA ALA A 55 -3.19 3.76 8.29
C ALA A 55 -3.05 4.87 7.24
N PHE A 56 -1.93 5.60 7.24
CA PHE A 56 -1.63 6.62 6.23
C PHE A 56 -1.63 6.03 4.81
N HIS A 57 -0.92 4.92 4.59
CA HIS A 57 -0.85 4.28 3.27
C HIS A 57 -2.18 3.66 2.82
N ILE A 58 -2.99 3.14 3.75
CA ILE A 58 -4.36 2.67 3.47
C ILE A 58 -5.24 3.85 3.03
N ALA A 59 -5.20 4.98 3.74
CA ALA A 59 -5.96 6.17 3.38
C ALA A 59 -5.54 6.73 2.01
N ALA A 60 -4.24 6.74 1.73
CA ALA A 60 -3.71 7.13 0.43
C ALA A 60 -4.16 6.19 -0.70
N LEU A 61 -4.25 4.87 -0.46
CA LEU A 61 -4.80 3.92 -1.43
C LEU A 61 -6.29 4.20 -1.71
N LYS A 62 -7.11 4.34 -0.65
CA LYS A 62 -8.54 4.65 -0.77
C LYS A 62 -8.77 5.93 -1.58
N THR A 63 -7.98 6.97 -1.31
CA THR A 63 -8.05 8.25 -2.03
C THR A 63 -7.70 8.10 -3.51
N ARG A 64 -6.67 7.31 -3.85
CA ARG A 64 -6.29 7.03 -5.25
C ARG A 64 -7.41 6.29 -6.00
N GLN A 65 -8.02 5.29 -5.37
CA GLN A 65 -9.09 4.50 -5.97
C GLN A 65 -10.41 5.28 -6.11
N ALA A 66 -10.66 6.27 -5.26
CA ALA A 66 -11.81 7.17 -5.40
C ALA A 66 -11.69 8.13 -6.61
N ARG A 67 -10.46 8.41 -7.07
CA ARG A 67 -10.19 9.30 -8.22
C ARG A 67 -10.11 8.57 -9.56
N ALA A 68 -10.08 7.24 -9.57
CA ALA A 68 -9.78 6.39 -10.74
C ALA A 68 -10.97 5.54 -11.19
#